data_AF-A0AA42J085-F1
#
_entry.id   AF-A0AA42J085-F1
#
_cell.length_a   1.000
_cell.length_b   1.000
_cell.length_c   1.000
_cell.angle_alpha   90.00
_cell.angle_beta   90.00
_cell.angle_gamma   90.00
#
_symmetry.space_group_name_H-M   'P 1'
#
loop_
_entity.id
_entity.type
_entity.pdbx_description
1 polymer ?
#
loop_
_entity_poly.entity_id
_entity_poly.type
_entity_poly.pdbx_seq_one_letter_code
_entity_poly.pdbx_strand_id
1 'polypeptide(L)' 'MKENGEIITKFKDGSLVESEEIYWSQDMVVNQYEDTVSKCIIKEIEGETYMFYEFKNGDYIFNGARPLYYVMKKQ' A
#
# COMPACT_ATOMS: atom_id res chain seq x y z
N MET A 1 -4.31 9.41 12.87
CA MET A 1 -4.37 8.06 12.28
C MET A 1 -3.66 7.97 10.92
N LYS A 2 -3.61 9.04 10.09
CA LYS A 2 -2.79 9.11 8.86
C LYS A 2 -1.42 9.76 9.15
N GLU A 3 -0.48 9.02 9.71
CA GLU A 3 0.80 9.60 10.16
C GLU A 3 1.84 9.69 9.03
N ASN A 4 1.75 8.81 8.03
CA ASN A 4 2.83 8.61 7.05
C ASN A 4 2.48 9.02 5.61
N GLY A 5 1.29 9.57 5.39
CA GLY A 5 0.84 10.06 4.11
C GLY A 5 -0.61 9.70 3.80
N GLU A 6 -1.05 10.14 2.63
CA GLU A 6 -2.40 9.89 2.11
C GLU A 6 -2.34 8.86 1.00
N ILE A 7 -3.30 7.94 1.01
CA ILE A 7 -3.54 7.00 -0.09
C ILE A 7 -4.68 7.56 -0.92
N ILE A 8 -4.39 7.87 -2.18
CA ILE A 8 -5.35 8.45 -3.11
C ILE A 8 -5.51 7.48 -4.27
N THR A 9 -6.75 7.08 -4.53
CA THR A 9 -7.07 6.32 -5.74
C THR A 9 -7.38 7.30 -6.86
N LYS A 10 -6.60 7.26 -7.94
CA LYS A 10 -6.82 8.08 -9.13
C LYS A 10 -7.38 7.22 -10.26
N PHE A 11 -8.57 7.56 -10.73
CA PHE A 11 -9.15 6.93 -11.91
C PHE A 11 -8.61 7.56 -13.21
N LYS A 12 -8.80 6.84 -14.33
CA LYS A 12 -8.32 7.29 -15.65
C LYS A 12 -8.93 8.62 -16.10
N ASP A 13 -10.14 8.94 -15.64
CA ASP A 13 -10.81 10.21 -15.91
C ASP A 13 -10.25 11.38 -15.07
N GLY A 14 -9.27 11.11 -14.20
CA GLY A 14 -8.64 12.09 -13.35
C GLY A 14 -9.34 12.32 -12.01
N SER A 15 -10.49 11.67 -11.77
CA SER A 15 -11.14 11.72 -10.47
C SER A 15 -10.24 11.11 -9.40
N LEU A 16 -10.16 11.80 -8.26
CA LEU A 16 -9.44 11.37 -7.07
C LEU A 16 -10.47 10.95 -6.04
N VAL A 17 -10.31 9.74 -5.51
CA VAL A 17 -11.07 9.27 -4.35
C VAL A 17 -10.07 9.05 -3.24
N GLU A 18 -10.16 9.91 -2.23
CA GLU A 18 -9.61 9.61 -0.92
C GLU A 18 -10.51 8.57 -0.26
N SER A 19 -9.90 7.51 0.25
CA SER A 19 -10.60 6.52 1.06
C SER A 19 -10.26 6.76 2.53
N GLU A 20 -11.28 6.78 3.40
CA GLU A 20 -11.06 6.68 4.84
C GLU A 20 -10.76 5.24 5.28
N GLU A 21 -11.13 4.26 4.45
CA GLU A 21 -10.99 2.83 4.73
C GLU A 21 -9.59 2.30 4.38
N ILE A 22 -8.84 3.03 3.54
CA ILE A 22 -7.47 2.68 3.17
C ILE A 22 -6.52 3.79 3.60
N TYR A 23 -5.65 3.52 4.57
CA TYR A 23 -4.73 4.52 5.11
C TYR A 23 -3.36 3.94 5.45
N TRP A 24 -2.37 4.84 5.45
CA TRP A 24 -1.01 4.51 5.84
C TRP A 24 -0.74 4.97 7.28
N SER A 25 -0.37 4.02 8.14
CA SER A 25 0.08 4.27 9.51
C SER A 25 1.35 3.48 9.79
N GLN A 26 2.42 4.16 10.22
CA GLN A 26 3.73 3.55 10.46
C GLN A 26 4.20 2.75 9.22
N ASP A 27 4.75 1.56 9.41
CA ASP A 27 5.23 0.71 8.30
C ASP A 27 4.10 -0.14 7.69
N MET A 28 2.83 0.31 7.76
CA MET A 28 1.66 -0.47 7.37
C MET A 28 0.66 0.33 6.54
N VAL A 29 0.19 -0.28 5.45
CA VAL A 29 -1.04 0.10 4.75
C VAL A 29 -2.17 -0.74 5.31
N VAL A 30 -3.15 -0.09 5.93
CA VAL A 30 -4.37 -0.72 6.44
C VAL A 30 -5.45 -0.55 5.39
N ASN A 31 -6.06 -1.66 4.97
CA ASN A 31 -7.23 -1.69 4.11
C ASN A 31 -8.39 -2.32 4.89
N GLN A 32 -9.25 -1.47 5.44
CA GLN A 32 -10.42 -1.89 6.23
C GLN A 32 -11.51 -2.54 5.36
N TYR A 33 -11.58 -2.20 4.08
CA TYR A 33 -12.55 -2.80 3.15
C TYR A 33 -12.26 -4.29 2.92
N GLU A 34 -11.00 -4.64 2.79
CA GLU A 34 -10.56 -6.02 2.55
C GLU A 34 -10.10 -6.76 3.81
N ASP A 35 -10.17 -6.11 4.98
CA ASP A 35 -9.63 -6.60 6.27
C ASP A 35 -8.17 -7.08 6.15
N THR A 36 -7.32 -6.26 5.52
CA THR A 36 -5.89 -6.56 5.37
C THR A 36 -5.02 -5.46 5.94
N VAL A 37 -3.87 -5.87 6.48
CA VAL A 37 -2.79 -4.98 6.92
C VAL A 37 -1.52 -5.42 6.21
N SER A 38 -0.98 -4.54 5.37
CA SER A 38 0.12 -4.82 4.46
C SER A 38 1.36 -4.03 4.86
N LYS A 39 2.49 -4.70 5.04
CA LYS A 39 3.74 -3.99 5.36
C LYS A 39 4.17 -3.09 4.19
N CYS A 40 4.42 -1.82 4.46
CA CYS A 40 4.89 -0.84 3.49
C CYS A 40 6.01 0.01 4.10
N ILE A 41 7.23 -0.14 3.58
CA ILE A 41 8.42 0.58 4.07
C ILE A 41 9.04 1.37 2.93
N ILE A 42 9.38 2.64 3.20
CA ILE A 42 10.21 3.46 2.32
C ILE A 42 11.66 3.39 2.80
N LYS A 43 12.61 3.20 1.88
CA LYS A 43 14.05 3.24 2.17
C LYS A 43 14.80 4.06 1.13
N GLU A 44 15.81 4.78 1.57
CA GLU A 44 16.86 5.35 0.72
C GLU A 44 18.01 4.35 0.58
N ILE A 45 18.37 4.00 -0.65
CA ILE A 45 19.46 3.09 -0.97
C ILE A 45 20.27 3.75 -2.09
N GLU A 46 21.55 4.05 -1.82
CA GLU A 46 22.46 4.67 -2.80
C GLU A 46 21.93 6.00 -3.41
N GLY A 47 21.21 6.79 -2.62
CA GLY A 47 20.64 8.07 -3.05
C GLY A 47 19.32 7.95 -3.82
N GLU A 48 18.75 6.74 -3.88
CA GLU A 48 17.51 6.44 -4.57
C GLU A 48 16.43 5.97 -3.59
N THR A 49 15.20 6.46 -3.75
CA THR A 49 14.07 6.09 -2.90
C THR A 49 13.37 4.83 -3.43
N TYR A 50 13.21 3.83 -2.56
CA TYR A 50 12.50 2.59 -2.83
C TYR A 50 11.33 2.38 -1.86
N MET A 51 10.25 1.79 -2.36
CA MET A 51 9.14 1.26 -1.56
C MET A 51 9.16 -0.26 -1.59
N PHE A 52 9.16 -0.86 -0.40
CA PHE A 52 9.02 -2.30 -0.18
C PHE A 52 7.60 -2.56 0.31
N TYR A 53 6.81 -3.28 -0.48
CA TYR A 53 5.39 -3.45 -0.23
C TYR A 53 4.98 -4.93 -0.22
N GLU A 54 4.42 -5.38 0.89
CA GLU A 54 3.71 -6.65 1.01
C GLU A 54 2.32 -6.49 0.40
N PHE A 55 2.06 -7.16 -0.72
CA PHE A 55 0.77 -7.09 -1.41
C PHE A 55 -0.08 -8.30 -1.08
N LYS A 56 -1.29 -8.01 -0.59
CA LYS A 56 -2.36 -8.96 -0.30
C LYS A 56 -3.50 -8.66 -1.27
N ASN A 57 -3.88 -9.67 -2.06
CA ASN A 57 -4.94 -9.58 -3.05
C ASN A 57 -6.04 -10.63 -2.75
N GLY A 58 -7.02 -10.75 -3.64
CA GLY A 58 -8.09 -11.75 -3.49
C GLY A 58 -7.58 -13.18 -3.28
N ASP A 59 -6.47 -13.60 -3.90
CA ASP A 59 -5.92 -14.95 -3.65
C ASP A 59 -5.41 -15.13 -2.23
N TYR A 60 -4.82 -14.08 -1.64
CA TYR A 60 -4.46 -14.10 -0.23
C TYR A 60 -5.71 -14.21 0.66
N ILE A 61 -6.73 -13.40 0.39
CA ILE A 61 -7.93 -13.28 1.23
C ILE A 61 -8.79 -14.55 1.14
N PHE A 62 -9.06 -15.03 -0.08
CA PHE A 62 -10.05 -16.07 -0.33
C PHE A 62 -9.44 -17.46 -0.52
N ASN A 63 -8.19 -17.55 -0.97
CA ASN A 63 -7.56 -18.81 -1.38
C ASN A 63 -6.38 -19.23 -0.48
N GLY A 64 -6.07 -18.48 0.58
CA GLY A 64 -4.97 -18.78 1.50
C GLY A 64 -3.58 -18.69 0.85
N ALA A 65 -3.47 -17.97 -0.27
CA ALA A 65 -2.19 -17.73 -0.91
C ALA A 65 -1.27 -16.90 0.00
N ARG A 66 0.04 -16.99 -0.23
CA ARG A 66 1.01 -16.14 0.48
C ARG A 66 1.01 -14.74 -0.13
N PRO A 67 1.30 -13.68 0.65
CA PRO A 67 1.49 -12.34 0.11
C PRO A 67 2.59 -12.29 -0.95
N LEU A 68 2.42 -11.42 -1.93
CA LEU A 68 3.48 -11.07 -2.87
C LEU A 68 4.30 -9.89 -2.32
N TYR A 69 5.54 -9.74 -2.76
CA TYR A 69 6.40 -8.65 -2.33
C TYR A 69 6.89 -7.85 -3.52
N TYR A 70 6.58 -6.55 -3.54
CA TYR A 70 7.01 -5.63 -4.58
C TYR A 70 8.09 -4.69 -4.07
N VAL A 71 9.04 -4.38 -4.95
CA VAL A 71 10.01 -3.31 -4.76
C VAL A 71 9.80 -2.31 -5.88
N MET A 72 9.39 -1.10 -5.52
CA MET A 72 9.14 -0.01 -6.47
C MET A 72 10.20 1.08 -6.27
N LYS A 73 10.77 1.57 -7.36
CA LYS A 73 11.69 2.72 -7.36
C LYS A 73 10.88 3.99 -7.64
N LYS A 74 11.12 5.04 -6.87
CA LYS A 74 10.52 6.37 -7.13
C LYS A 74 11.05 6.90 -8.48
N GLN A 75 10.14 7.42 -9.31
CA GLN A 75 10.45 8.07 -10.59
C GLN A 75 10.71 9.57 -10.42
#